data_AF-A0A2Z6UAQ5-F1
#
_entry.id   AF-A0A2Z6UAQ5-F1
#
_cell.length_a   1.000
_cell.length_b   1.000
_cell.length_c   1.000
_cell.angle_alpha   90.00
_cell.angle_beta   90.00
_cell.angle_gamma   90.00
#
_symmetry.space_group_name_H-M   'P 1'
#
loop_
_entity.id
_entity.type
_entity.pdbx_description
1 polymer ?
#
loop_
_entity_poly.entity_id
_entity_poly.type
_entity_poly.pdbx_seq_one_letter_code
_entity_poly.pdbx_strand_id
1 'polypeptide(L)'
;MEVSKMDVKLIAVLIGVVFGAIGYWVSTFWMQPIVRYRSIISKVHEDFILYAQVVNASDLNEDMQKLHRERILENRKSSARLSASFLELPKWYKLFLHLKGFNPMNAAKNLIGYSNTVDYEKSSDLQKLVRMDLGLPPES
;
A
#
# COMPACT_ATOMS: atom_id res chain seq x y z
N MET A 1 -20.72 10.06 -53.32
CA MET A 1 -19.69 9.24 -52.64
C MET A 1 -18.93 9.99 -51.52
N GLU A 2 -19.11 11.32 -51.36
CA GLU A 2 -18.51 12.09 -50.26
C GLU A 2 -19.19 11.93 -48.89
N VAL A 3 -20.52 11.76 -48.86
CA VAL A 3 -21.30 11.65 -47.62
C VAL A 3 -20.80 10.48 -46.74
N SER A 4 -20.58 9.31 -47.35
CA SER A 4 -20.04 8.13 -46.64
C SER A 4 -18.65 8.36 -46.04
N LYS A 5 -17.79 9.19 -46.65
CA LYS A 5 -16.46 9.51 -46.09
C LYS A 5 -16.55 10.43 -44.88
N MET A 6 -17.53 11.34 -44.85
CA MET A 6 -17.75 12.26 -43.74
C MET A 6 -18.29 11.50 -42.52
N ASP A 7 -19.23 10.58 -42.72
CA ASP A 7 -19.79 9.73 -41.65
C ASP A 7 -18.73 8.81 -41.04
N VAL A 8 -17.86 8.21 -41.86
CA VAL A 8 -16.76 7.36 -41.38
C VAL A 8 -15.76 8.18 -40.54
N LYS A 9 -15.45 9.41 -40.93
CA LYS A 9 -14.59 10.31 -40.13
C LYS A 9 -15.22 10.66 -38.79
N LEU A 10 -16.53 10.97 -38.77
CA LEU A 10 -17.25 11.28 -37.54
C LEU A 10 -17.29 10.07 -36.58
N ILE A 11 -17.56 8.87 -37.10
CA ILE A 11 -17.51 7.63 -36.32
C ILE A 11 -16.11 7.39 -35.76
N ALA A 12 -15.06 7.59 -36.57
CA ALA A 12 -13.68 7.43 -36.11
C ALA A 12 -13.32 8.42 -34.99
N VAL A 13 -13.75 9.68 -35.09
CA VAL A 13 -13.55 10.68 -34.04
C VAL A 13 -14.31 10.28 -32.76
N LEU A 14 -15.56 9.84 -32.90
CA LEU A 14 -16.41 9.44 -31.77
C LEU A 14 -15.82 8.23 -31.04
N ILE A 15 -15.34 7.24 -31.80
CA ILE A 15 -14.58 6.09 -31.27
C ILE A 15 -13.35 6.61 -30.51
N GLY A 16 -12.54 7.48 -31.11
CA GLY A 16 -11.35 8.04 -30.46
C GLY A 16 -11.66 8.72 -29.12
N VAL A 17 -12.73 9.52 -29.06
CA VAL A 17 -13.18 10.20 -27.84
C VAL A 17 -13.62 9.20 -26.78
N VAL A 18 -14.42 8.19 -27.16
CA VAL A 18 -14.89 7.14 -26.23
C VAL A 18 -13.73 6.33 -25.68
N PHE A 19 -12.80 5.89 -26.54
CA PHE A 19 -11.61 5.17 -26.09
C PHE A 19 -10.70 6.02 -25.21
N GLY A 20 -10.55 7.31 -25.51
CA GLY A 20 -9.82 8.25 -24.65
C GLY A 20 -10.46 8.39 -23.28
N ALA A 21 -11.78 8.55 -23.22
CA ALA A 21 -12.53 8.65 -21.96
C ALA A 21 -12.45 7.36 -21.14
N ILE A 22 -12.58 6.19 -21.78
CA ILE A 22 -12.41 4.89 -21.13
C ILE A 22 -10.98 4.73 -20.60
N GLY A 23 -9.97 5.11 -21.41
CA GLY A 23 -8.57 5.06 -21.00
C GLY A 23 -8.28 5.92 -19.78
N TYR A 24 -8.80 7.15 -19.74
CA TYR A 24 -8.73 8.03 -18.58
C TYR A 24 -9.40 7.39 -17.36
N TRP A 25 -10.62 6.87 -17.52
CA TRP A 25 -11.36 6.21 -16.45
C TRP A 25 -10.58 5.03 -15.86
N VAL A 26 -10.05 4.15 -16.70
CA VAL A 26 -9.26 2.98 -16.26
C VAL A 26 -7.99 3.43 -15.53
N SER A 27 -7.27 4.42 -16.07
CA SER A 27 -6.04 4.93 -15.45
C SER A 27 -6.32 5.52 -14.06
N THR A 28 -7.30 6.43 -13.97
CA THR A 28 -7.60 7.15 -12.72
C THR A 28 -8.24 6.25 -11.67
N PHE A 29 -9.21 5.41 -12.04
CA PHE A 29 -9.96 4.63 -11.04
C PHE A 29 -9.36 3.26 -10.74
N TRP A 30 -8.55 2.68 -11.64
CA TRP A 30 -7.97 1.35 -11.40
C TRP A 30 -6.48 1.43 -11.16
N MET A 31 -5.72 2.10 -12.03
CA MET A 31 -4.27 2.09 -11.94
C MET A 31 -3.77 2.92 -10.76
N GLN A 32 -4.29 4.15 -10.58
CA GLN A 32 -3.83 5.05 -9.52
C GLN A 32 -4.03 4.49 -8.08
N PRO A 33 -5.18 3.89 -7.71
CA PRO A 33 -5.34 3.27 -6.38
C PRO A 33 -4.39 2.10 -6.14
N ILE A 34 -4.13 1.28 -7.18
CA ILE A 34 -3.20 0.14 -7.08
C ILE A 34 -1.77 0.64 -6.85
N VAL A 35 -1.33 1.65 -7.61
CA VAL A 35 0.00 2.25 -7.45
C VAL A 35 0.16 2.85 -6.05
N ARG A 36 -0.84 3.60 -5.58
CA ARG A 36 -0.84 4.20 -4.23
C ARG A 36 -0.74 3.13 -3.14
N TYR A 37 -1.53 2.07 -3.25
CA TYR A 37 -1.51 0.94 -2.33
C TYR A 37 -0.14 0.25 -2.30
N ARG A 38 0.45 -0.03 -3.47
CA ARG A 38 1.80 -0.64 -3.55
C ARG A 38 2.88 0.26 -2.97
N SER A 39 2.80 1.57 -3.19
CA SER A 39 3.73 2.54 -2.58
C SER A 39 3.66 2.51 -1.05
N ILE A 40 2.46 2.35 -0.46
CA ILE A 40 2.31 2.22 0.99
C ILE A 40 2.92 0.92 1.51
N ILE A 41 2.75 -0.21 0.79
CA ILE A 41 3.40 -1.47 1.14
C ILE A 41 4.92 -1.32 1.14
N SER A 42 5.49 -0.71 0.10
CA SER A 42 6.93 -0.46 0.01
C SER A 42 7.42 0.38 1.19
N LYS A 43 6.68 1.44 1.53
CA LYS A 43 7.01 2.26 2.70
C LYS A 43 6.97 1.49 4.02
N VAL A 44 5.96 0.65 4.23
CA VAL A 44 5.89 -0.23 5.42
C VAL A 44 7.10 -1.17 5.49
N HIS A 45 7.55 -1.68 4.34
CA HIS A 45 8.75 -2.53 4.28
C HIS A 45 10.03 -1.77 4.62
N GLU A 46 10.20 -0.55 4.10
CA GLU A 46 11.32 0.34 4.43
C GLU A 46 11.34 0.68 5.94
N ASP A 47 10.17 1.00 6.50
CA ASP A 47 10.01 1.30 7.94
C ASP A 47 10.47 0.11 8.81
N PHE A 48 10.22 -1.13 8.38
CA PHE A 48 10.69 -2.33 9.06
C PHE A 48 12.22 -2.53 8.99
N ILE A 49 12.85 -2.23 7.86
CA ILE A 49 14.32 -2.31 7.72
C ILE A 49 14.98 -1.29 8.66
N LEU A 50 14.46 -0.06 8.69
CA LEU A 50 14.94 1.00 9.57
C LEU A 50 14.72 0.67 11.06
N TYR A 51 13.74 -0.18 11.38
CA TYR A 51 13.49 -0.63 12.75
C TYR A 51 14.58 -1.58 13.25
N ALA A 52 14.94 -2.59 12.46
CA ALA A 52 15.99 -3.55 12.80
C ALA A 52 17.34 -2.88 13.09
N GLN A 53 17.68 -1.83 12.34
CA GLN A 53 18.96 -1.11 12.51
C GLN A 53 19.05 -0.33 13.83
N VAL A 54 17.94 0.20 14.34
CA VAL A 54 17.94 1.05 15.54
C VAL A 54 17.82 0.23 16.82
N VAL A 55 17.10 -0.90 16.80
CA VAL A 55 17.07 -1.80 17.95
C VAL A 55 18.46 -2.40 18.22
N ASN A 56 19.27 -2.61 17.19
CA ASN A 56 20.68 -3.03 17.33
C ASN A 56 21.62 -1.92 17.83
N ALA A 57 21.19 -0.65 17.86
CA ALA A 57 22.02 0.49 18.26
C ALA A 57 21.73 0.95 19.71
N SER A 58 21.31 0.02 20.56
CA SER A 58 20.82 0.27 21.91
C SER A 58 21.89 0.83 22.86
N ASP A 59 22.09 2.15 22.82
CA ASP A 59 22.62 2.93 23.93
C ASP A 59 21.69 4.12 24.22
N LEU A 60 21.32 4.26 25.49
CA LEU A 60 20.26 5.14 25.99
C LEU A 60 20.65 6.62 25.86
N ASN A 61 19.97 7.36 24.98
CA ASN A 61 19.97 8.81 24.98
C ASN A 61 18.55 9.36 24.74
N GLU A 62 18.25 10.60 25.18
CA GLU A 62 16.93 11.23 25.01
C GLU A 62 16.45 11.25 23.55
N ASP A 63 17.41 11.32 22.61
CA ASP A 63 17.17 11.23 21.17
C ASP A 63 16.52 9.90 20.76
N MET A 64 16.87 8.78 21.40
CA MET A 64 16.26 7.47 21.13
C MET A 64 14.81 7.39 21.60
N GLN A 65 14.47 8.05 22.72
CA GLN A 65 13.08 8.12 23.16
C GLN A 65 12.23 8.97 22.22
N LYS A 66 12.79 10.07 21.71
CA LYS A 66 12.14 10.91 20.71
C LYS A 66 11.93 10.15 19.39
N LEU A 67 12.97 9.47 18.90
CA LEU A 67 12.90 8.59 17.72
C LEU A 67 11.85 7.47 17.89
N HIS A 68 11.78 6.87 19.08
CA HIS A 68 10.77 5.85 19.37
C HIS A 68 9.35 6.42 19.25
N ARG A 69 9.08 7.59 19.84
CA ARG A 69 7.77 8.27 19.74
C ARG A 69 7.42 8.64 18.29
N GLU A 70 8.37 9.17 17.54
CA GLU A 70 8.18 9.50 16.12
C GLU A 70 7.82 8.25 15.31
N ARG A 71 8.45 7.11 15.59
CA ARG A 71 8.18 5.83 14.92
C ARG A 71 6.83 5.25 15.26
N ILE A 72 6.39 5.31 16.52
CA ILE A 72 5.03 4.91 16.90
C ILE A 72 4.01 5.70 16.07
N LEU A 73 4.24 7.00 15.93
CA LEU A 73 3.36 7.90 15.20
C LEU A 73 3.38 7.62 13.69
N GLU A 74 4.55 7.37 13.10
CA GLU A 74 4.65 6.97 11.68
C GLU A 74 4.02 5.59 11.42
N ASN A 75 4.20 4.60 12.30
CA ASN A 75 3.54 3.29 12.16
C ASN A 75 2.01 3.40 12.23
N ARG A 76 1.47 4.23 13.12
CA ARG A 76 0.04 4.50 13.18
C ARG A 76 -0.47 5.18 11.91
N LYS A 77 0.29 6.15 11.36
CA LYS A 77 -0.02 6.76 10.06
C LYS A 77 0.05 5.74 8.92
N SER A 78 1.08 4.91 8.87
CA SER A 78 1.24 3.86 7.85
C SER A 78 0.09 2.85 7.93
N SER A 79 -0.32 2.43 9.13
CA SER A 79 -1.54 1.63 9.33
C SER A 79 -2.79 2.32 8.78
N ALA A 80 -3.05 3.58 9.16
CA ALA A 80 -4.23 4.31 8.70
C ALA A 80 -4.25 4.48 7.17
N ARG A 81 -3.10 4.80 6.57
CA ARG A 81 -2.93 4.91 5.12
C ARG A 81 -3.14 3.55 4.43
N LEU A 82 -2.62 2.47 5.00
CA LEU A 82 -2.80 1.13 4.47
C LEU A 82 -4.28 0.75 4.44
N SER A 83 -5.01 0.96 5.55
CA SER A 83 -6.45 0.71 5.60
C SER A 83 -7.22 1.55 4.59
N ALA A 84 -6.94 2.86 4.52
CA ALA A 84 -7.61 3.77 3.59
C ALA A 84 -7.35 3.40 2.12
N SER A 85 -6.08 3.16 1.76
CA SER A 85 -5.73 2.75 0.39
C SER A 85 -6.31 1.40 0.02
N PHE A 86 -6.40 0.45 0.96
CA PHE A 86 -7.07 -0.82 0.72
C PHE A 86 -8.56 -0.62 0.42
N LEU A 87 -9.25 0.29 1.13
CA LEU A 87 -10.66 0.58 0.85
C LEU A 87 -10.86 1.20 -0.55
N GLU A 88 -9.92 2.00 -1.03
CA GLU A 88 -9.94 2.61 -2.38
C GLU A 88 -9.68 1.61 -3.51
N LEU A 89 -9.18 0.39 -3.22
CA LEU A 89 -8.85 -0.57 -4.27
C LEU A 89 -10.09 -1.08 -5.02
N PRO A 90 -9.95 -1.31 -6.35
CA PRO A 90 -10.97 -2.00 -7.14
C PRO A 90 -11.29 -3.38 -6.56
N LYS A 91 -12.58 -3.77 -6.62
CA LYS A 91 -13.05 -5.06 -6.07
C LYS A 91 -12.32 -6.27 -6.64
N TRP A 92 -12.01 -6.25 -7.94
CA TRP A 92 -11.27 -7.33 -8.60
C TRP A 92 -9.85 -7.48 -8.03
N TYR A 93 -9.19 -6.37 -7.70
CA TYR A 93 -7.85 -6.39 -7.12
C TYR A 93 -7.88 -6.84 -5.66
N LYS A 94 -8.89 -6.44 -4.89
CA LYS A 94 -9.13 -7.01 -3.54
C LYS A 94 -9.32 -8.53 -3.58
N LEU A 95 -10.08 -9.03 -4.54
CA LEU A 95 -10.26 -10.47 -4.74
C LEU A 95 -8.94 -11.15 -5.11
N PHE A 96 -8.15 -10.56 -6.00
CA PHE A 96 -6.82 -11.06 -6.33
C PHE A 96 -5.91 -11.18 -5.11
N LEU A 97 -5.88 -10.16 -4.23
CA LEU A 97 -5.11 -10.19 -2.98
C LEU A 97 -5.60 -11.31 -2.06
N HIS A 98 -6.91 -11.48 -1.93
CA HIS A 98 -7.50 -12.54 -1.13
C HIS A 98 -7.12 -13.95 -1.65
N LEU A 99 -7.15 -14.16 -2.97
CA LEU A 99 -6.71 -15.42 -3.60
C LEU A 99 -5.22 -15.70 -3.39
N LYS A 100 -4.40 -14.67 -3.21
CA LYS A 100 -2.98 -14.80 -2.84
C LYS A 100 -2.76 -15.04 -1.35
N GLY A 101 -3.82 -15.03 -0.54
CA GLY A 101 -3.75 -15.16 0.91
C GLY A 101 -3.32 -13.88 1.63
N PHE A 102 -3.28 -12.74 0.95
CA PHE A 102 -2.88 -11.46 1.54
C PHE A 102 -4.06 -10.80 2.26
N ASN A 103 -3.80 -10.27 3.45
CA ASN A 103 -4.80 -9.60 4.27
C ASN A 103 -4.30 -8.23 4.77
N PRO A 104 -4.39 -7.19 3.93
CA PRO A 104 -3.84 -5.86 4.24
C PRO A 104 -4.53 -5.19 5.43
N MET A 105 -5.78 -5.56 5.72
CA MET A 105 -6.51 -5.04 6.88
C MET A 105 -5.98 -5.66 8.19
N ASN A 106 -5.62 -6.94 8.17
CA ASN A 106 -4.97 -7.58 9.30
C ASN A 106 -3.54 -7.03 9.50
N ALA A 107 -2.80 -6.80 8.41
CA ALA A 107 -1.52 -6.11 8.45
C ALA A 107 -1.61 -4.73 9.13
N ALA A 108 -2.62 -3.92 8.78
CA ALA A 108 -2.84 -2.62 9.43
C ALA A 108 -3.10 -2.76 10.95
N LYS A 109 -3.92 -3.73 11.36
CA LYS A 109 -4.16 -4.03 12.78
C LYS A 109 -2.87 -4.44 13.50
N ASN A 110 -2.08 -5.30 12.88
CA ASN A 110 -0.81 -5.78 13.43
C ASN A 110 0.24 -4.65 13.49
N LEU A 111 0.24 -3.70 12.57
CA LEU A 111 1.07 -2.48 12.64
C LEU A 111 0.74 -1.59 13.84
N ILE A 112 -0.55 -1.47 14.19
CA ILE A 112 -0.96 -0.76 15.42
C ILE A 112 -0.45 -1.52 16.65
N GLY A 113 -0.61 -2.85 16.69
CA GLY A 113 -0.07 -3.68 17.75
C GLY A 113 1.44 -3.53 17.89
N TYR A 114 2.15 -3.53 16.76
CA TYR A 114 3.59 -3.34 16.68
C TYR A 114 4.03 -1.98 17.26
N SER A 115 3.25 -0.91 17.00
CA SER A 115 3.53 0.42 17.57
C SER A 115 3.34 0.52 19.08
N ASN A 116 2.65 -0.44 19.71
CA ASN A 116 2.35 -0.40 21.14
C ASN A 116 3.18 -1.40 21.97
N THR A 117 3.94 -2.29 21.32
CA THR A 117 4.78 -3.26 22.02
C THR A 117 6.18 -2.72 22.26
N VAL A 118 6.69 -2.96 23.46
CA VAL A 118 8.10 -2.71 23.86
C VAL A 118 8.90 -4.01 23.95
N ASP A 119 8.21 -5.14 23.80
CA ASP A 119 8.76 -6.49 23.87
C ASP A 119 9.30 -6.91 22.49
N TYR A 120 10.60 -7.20 22.43
CA TYR A 120 11.32 -7.51 21.20
C TYR A 120 10.76 -8.75 20.49
N GLU A 121 10.54 -9.85 21.21
CA GLU A 121 10.02 -11.09 20.62
C GLU A 121 8.63 -10.87 20.03
N LYS A 122 7.74 -10.20 20.78
CA LYS A 122 6.40 -9.86 20.27
C LYS A 122 6.46 -8.91 19.08
N SER A 123 7.42 -7.98 19.05
CA SER A 123 7.60 -7.09 17.91
C SER A 123 8.02 -7.86 16.66
N SER A 124 8.95 -8.80 16.78
CA SER A 124 9.42 -9.63 15.66
C SER A 124 8.28 -10.51 15.12
N ASP A 125 7.48 -11.11 16.00
CA ASP A 125 6.33 -11.91 15.59
C ASP A 125 5.26 -11.08 14.87
N LEU A 126 4.95 -9.88 15.40
CA LEU A 126 4.03 -8.96 14.73
C LEU A 126 4.57 -8.50 13.37
N GLN A 127 5.86 -8.23 13.25
CA GLN A 127 6.50 -7.87 11.99
C GLN A 127 6.41 -9.02 10.97
N LYS A 128 6.64 -10.27 11.38
CA LYS A 128 6.47 -11.46 10.53
C LYS A 128 5.02 -11.58 10.03
N LEU A 129 4.05 -11.38 10.92
CA LEU A 129 2.63 -11.40 10.56
C LEU A 129 2.28 -10.30 9.54
N VAL A 130 2.75 -9.06 9.76
CA VAL A 130 2.54 -7.96 8.79
C VAL A 130 3.18 -8.29 7.44
N ARG A 131 4.41 -8.84 7.43
CA ARG A 131 5.09 -9.22 6.19
C ARG A 131 4.31 -10.29 5.43
N MET A 132 3.83 -11.33 6.12
CA MET A 132 3.01 -12.38 5.53
C MET A 132 1.70 -11.83 4.96
N ASP A 133 0.99 -11.01 5.73
CA ASP A 133 -0.28 -10.40 5.34
C ASP A 133 -0.16 -9.45 4.14
N LEU A 134 1.04 -8.90 3.90
CA LEU A 134 1.34 -8.00 2.78
C LEU A 134 2.09 -8.68 1.62
N GLY A 135 2.50 -9.95 1.76
CA GLY A 135 3.33 -10.63 0.76
C GLY A 135 4.75 -10.06 0.63
N LEU A 136 5.29 -9.49 1.71
CA LEU A 136 6.66 -8.97 1.76
C LEU A 136 7.68 -10.11 1.94
N PRO A 137 8.93 -9.92 1.50
CA PRO A 137 9.98 -10.91 1.73
C PRO A 137 10.25 -11.11 3.23
N PRO A 138 10.73 -12.30 3.62
CA PRO A 138 11.16 -12.56 5.00
C PRO A 138 12.32 -11.64 5.40
N GLU A 139 12.54 -11.50 6.70
CA GLU A 139 13.65 -10.75 7.26
C GLU A 139 14.98 -11.44 6.87
N SER A 140 15.91 -10.69 6.26
CA SER A 140 17.22 -11.15 5.79
C SER A 140 18.31 -10.92 6.82
#